data_AF-A0A2S6WQW7-F1
#
_entry.id   AF-A0A2S6WQW7-F1
#
_cell.length_a   1.000
_cell.length_b   1.000
_cell.length_c   1.000
_cell.angle_alpha   90.00
_cell.angle_beta   90.00
_cell.angle_gamma   90.00
#
_symmetry.space_group_name_H-M   'P 1'
#
loop_
_entity.id
_entity.type
_entity.pdbx_description
1 polymer ?
#
loop_
_entity_poly.entity_id
_entity_poly.type
_entity_poly.pdbx_seq_one_letter_code
_entity_poly.pdbx_strand_id
1 'polypeptide(L)'
;MNQFPGSGIYDRMHAVQDMSASQGRYTGPQAESRYVIPRFVERTSQGIREYDPYAKLFEERVIFLGVQIDDASANDVMAQLLCLESMDPDRDISVYINSPGGSFTALTAIYDTMQYVKPDIQTVCMGQAASAAAVLLAAGTPGKRMALPN
;
A
#
# COMPACT_ATOMS: atom_id res chain seq x y z
N MET A 1 36.35 51.76 -46.88
CA MET A 1 37.10 52.67 -45.99
C MET A 1 36.12 53.64 -45.37
N ASN A 2 35.87 53.74 -44.07
CA ASN A 2 36.31 53.01 -42.89
C ASN A 2 35.20 53.17 -41.84
N GLN A 3 34.92 52.10 -41.12
CA GLN A 3 34.15 52.12 -39.87
C GLN A 3 34.84 53.01 -38.84
N PHE A 4 34.08 53.91 -38.20
CA PHE A 4 34.46 54.55 -36.95
C PHE A 4 33.61 53.98 -35.80
N PRO A 5 34.23 53.50 -34.72
CA PRO A 5 33.56 52.80 -33.63
C PRO A 5 33.19 53.78 -32.50
N GLY A 6 32.04 53.56 -31.87
CA GLY A 6 31.70 54.31 -30.65
C GLY A 6 30.29 54.04 -30.15
N SER A 7 30.17 53.08 -29.23
CA SER A 7 29.31 53.11 -28.04
C SER A 7 28.97 51.68 -27.61
N GLY A 8 29.38 51.31 -26.40
CA GLY A 8 29.15 49.94 -25.94
C GLY A 8 29.76 49.57 -24.60
N ILE A 9 30.06 50.55 -23.75
CA ILE A 9 30.31 50.34 -22.31
C ILE A 9 29.10 49.72 -21.56
N TYR A 10 28.05 49.31 -22.29
CA TYR A 10 26.91 48.54 -21.82
C TYR A 10 27.06 47.01 -21.96
N ASP A 11 28.16 46.50 -22.54
CA ASP A 11 28.35 45.06 -22.77
C ASP A 11 29.15 44.36 -21.63
N ARG A 12 29.32 45.03 -20.49
CA ARG A 12 30.05 44.50 -19.32
C ARG A 12 29.34 44.73 -17.97
N MET A 13 28.02 44.82 -17.99
CA MET A 13 27.17 44.75 -16.77
C MET A 13 26.14 43.61 -16.80
N HIS A 14 26.32 42.59 -17.65
CA HIS A 14 25.49 41.37 -17.65
C HIS A 14 26.26 40.07 -17.40
N ALA A 15 27.53 40.13 -16.98
CA ALA A 15 28.35 38.94 -16.73
C ALA A 15 28.71 38.75 -15.24
N VAL A 16 27.84 39.17 -14.33
CA VAL A 16 27.92 38.83 -12.89
C VAL A 16 26.51 38.55 -12.37
N GLN A 17 25.83 37.56 -12.94
CA GLN A 17 24.58 37.05 -12.37
C GLN A 17 24.26 35.58 -12.67
N ASP A 18 25.25 34.79 -13.10
CA ASP A 18 25.10 33.34 -13.29
C ASP A 18 26.09 32.57 -12.40
N MET A 19 25.97 32.78 -11.09
CA MET A 19 26.68 31.99 -10.10
C MET A 19 25.84 31.84 -8.83
N SER A 20 24.59 31.45 -9.00
CA SER A 20 23.77 30.93 -7.91
C SER A 20 23.13 29.62 -8.32
N ALA A 21 23.63 28.55 -7.72
CA ALA A 21 22.96 27.27 -7.54
C ALA A 21 22.58 26.52 -8.83
N SER A 22 23.57 25.91 -9.49
CA SER A 22 23.37 24.57 -10.04
C SER A 22 23.22 23.56 -8.90
N GLN A 23 22.14 23.69 -8.12
CA GLN A 23 21.60 22.56 -7.39
C GLN A 23 21.01 21.64 -8.46
N GLY A 24 21.85 20.73 -8.97
CA GLY A 24 21.33 19.54 -9.62
C GLY A 24 20.32 18.93 -8.66
N ARG A 25 19.04 18.99 -9.02
CA ARG A 25 18.01 18.22 -8.33
C ARG A 25 18.45 16.78 -8.49
N TYR A 26 19.10 16.22 -7.48
CA TYR A 26 19.19 14.79 -7.31
C TYR A 26 17.74 14.30 -7.24
N THR A 27 17.20 13.84 -8.37
CA THR A 27 16.08 12.90 -8.40
C THR A 27 16.63 11.53 -8.02
N GLY A 28 17.21 11.45 -6.81
CA GLY A 28 17.34 10.17 -6.15
C GLY A 28 15.94 9.63 -5.90
N PRO A 29 15.75 8.30 -5.78
CA PRO A 29 14.47 7.76 -5.36
C PRO A 29 14.03 8.54 -4.12
N GLN A 30 12.90 9.23 -4.26
CA GLN A 30 12.22 9.89 -3.17
C GLN A 30 12.20 8.86 -2.05
N ALA A 31 12.79 9.18 -0.90
CA ALA A 31 12.84 8.24 0.21
C ALA A 31 11.39 7.89 0.52
N GLU A 32 10.92 6.77 -0.05
CA GLU A 32 9.83 6.02 0.52
C GLU A 32 10.30 5.84 1.94
N SER A 33 9.63 6.52 2.87
CA SER A 33 9.77 6.28 4.29
C SER A 33 9.27 4.86 4.53
N ARG A 34 10.02 3.88 4.01
CA ARG A 34 9.81 2.47 4.24
C ARG A 34 10.13 2.31 5.70
N TYR A 35 9.04 2.23 6.45
CA TYR A 35 8.97 1.54 7.72
C TYR A 35 9.98 0.38 7.69
N VAL A 36 11.03 0.46 8.50
CA VAL A 36 11.92 -0.68 8.69
C VAL A 36 11.07 -1.74 9.37
N ILE A 37 10.51 -2.65 8.57
CA ILE A 37 9.71 -3.73 9.10
C ILE A 37 10.69 -4.75 9.70
N PRO A 38 10.63 -5.01 11.02
CA PRO A 38 11.51 -5.99 11.63
C PRO A 38 11.21 -7.36 11.01
N ARG A 39 12.27 -8.05 10.59
CA ARG A 39 12.18 -9.41 10.01
C ARG A 39 12.46 -10.43 11.10
N PHE A 40 11.67 -11.49 11.12
CA PHE A 40 11.83 -12.63 12.01
C PHE A 40 12.60 -13.74 11.31
N VAL A 41 13.45 -14.42 12.06
CA VAL A 41 14.21 -15.58 11.58
C VAL A 41 13.69 -16.82 12.30
N GLU A 42 13.07 -17.73 11.55
CA GLU A 42 12.61 -19.02 12.08
C GLU A 42 13.60 -20.12 11.69
N ARG A 43 14.12 -20.84 12.68
CA ARG A 43 15.01 -21.98 12.46
C ARG A 43 14.17 -23.26 12.47
N THR A 44 14.04 -23.89 11.31
CA THR A 44 13.40 -25.20 11.16
C THR A 44 14.46 -26.29 11.02
N SER A 45 14.06 -27.55 11.15
CA SER A 45 14.94 -28.69 10.87
C SER A 45 15.46 -28.74 9.43
N GLN A 46 14.82 -27.99 8.51
CA GLN A 46 15.14 -27.93 7.09
C GLN A 46 15.92 -26.66 6.70
N GLY A 47 16.16 -25.73 7.63
CA GLY A 47 16.95 -24.53 7.35
C GLY A 47 16.51 -23.29 8.13
N ILE A 48 16.94 -22.13 7.64
CA ILE A 48 16.61 -20.82 8.19
C ILE A 48 15.64 -20.14 7.22
N ARG A 49 14.48 -19.69 7.70
CA ARG A 49 13.51 -18.92 6.92
C ARG A 49 13.32 -17.53 7.52
N GLU A 50 13.44 -16.52 6.68
CA GLU A 50 13.20 -15.12 7.06
C GLU A 50 11.78 -14.71 6.68
N TYR A 51 11.05 -14.13 7.63
CA TYR A 51 9.69 -13.64 7.45
C TYR A 51 9.61 -12.16 7.79
N ASP A 52 8.87 -11.40 7.01
CA ASP A 52 8.28 -10.17 7.52
C ASP A 52 6.96 -10.51 8.27
N PRO A 53 6.46 -9.62 9.15
CA PRO A 53 5.24 -9.85 9.92
C PRO A 53 4.00 -10.09 9.04
N TYR A 54 3.89 -9.44 7.88
CA TYR A 54 2.75 -9.64 6.97
C TYR A 54 2.80 -11.02 6.31
N ALA A 55 3.98 -11.49 5.93
CA ALA A 55 4.17 -12.84 5.43
C ALA A 55 3.78 -13.88 6.50
N LYS A 56 4.12 -13.63 7.78
CA LYS A 56 3.71 -14.52 8.87
C LYS A 56 2.20 -14.50 9.10
N LEU A 57 1.57 -13.33 9.07
CA LEU A 57 0.11 -13.20 9.13
C LEU A 57 -0.58 -13.94 7.98
N PHE A 58 -0.04 -13.81 6.76
CA PHE A 58 -0.57 -14.48 5.59
C PHE A 58 -0.48 -16.01 5.68
N GLU A 59 0.61 -16.56 6.24
CA GLU A 59 0.71 -18.01 6.55
C GLU A 59 -0.40 -18.47 7.50
N GLU A 60 -0.78 -17.61 8.46
CA GLU A 60 -1.91 -17.83 9.37
C GLU A 60 -3.27 -17.45 8.77
N ARG A 61 -3.32 -17.18 7.45
CA ARG A 61 -4.52 -16.82 6.68
C ARG A 61 -5.16 -15.49 7.11
N VAL A 62 -4.32 -14.54 7.51
CA VAL A 62 -4.73 -13.18 7.88
C VAL A 62 -4.31 -12.19 6.79
N ILE A 63 -5.28 -11.48 6.22
CA ILE A 63 -5.11 -10.37 5.27
C ILE A 63 -5.31 -9.05 6.03
N PHE A 64 -4.41 -8.08 5.83
CA PHE A 64 -4.48 -6.78 6.48
C PHE A 64 -4.84 -5.66 5.49
N LEU A 65 -6.06 -5.14 5.57
CA LEU A 65 -6.54 -3.98 4.83
C LEU A 65 -6.37 -2.71 5.68
N GLY A 66 -5.14 -2.20 5.70
CA GLY A 66 -4.71 -1.07 6.54
C GLY A 66 -4.60 0.29 5.83
N VAL A 67 -5.07 0.38 4.58
CA VAL A 67 -4.88 1.54 3.69
C VAL A 67 -6.20 1.99 3.08
N GLN A 68 -6.19 3.13 2.40
CA GLN A 68 -7.32 3.57 1.59
C GLN A 68 -7.63 2.52 0.51
N ILE A 69 -8.92 2.29 0.25
CA ILE A 69 -9.38 1.33 -0.76
C ILE A 69 -9.31 1.99 -2.14
N ASP A 70 -8.37 1.53 -2.96
CA ASP A 70 -8.12 1.94 -4.33
C ASP A 70 -7.88 0.71 -5.21
N ASP A 71 -7.65 0.90 -6.51
CA ASP A 71 -7.50 -0.21 -7.43
C ASP A 71 -6.27 -1.08 -7.11
N ALA A 72 -5.19 -0.49 -6.58
CA ALA A 72 -3.98 -1.22 -6.21
C ALA A 72 -4.23 -2.12 -4.99
N SER A 73 -4.71 -1.53 -3.89
CA SER A 73 -5.04 -2.28 -2.67
C SER A 73 -6.14 -3.32 -2.89
N ALA A 74 -7.13 -3.04 -3.75
CA ALA A 74 -8.14 -4.01 -4.11
C ALA A 74 -7.55 -5.21 -4.87
N ASN A 75 -6.68 -4.97 -5.85
CA ASN A 75 -6.00 -6.05 -6.56
C ASN A 75 -5.16 -6.92 -5.63
N ASP A 76 -4.45 -6.31 -4.68
CA ASP A 76 -3.65 -7.02 -3.68
C ASP A 76 -4.51 -7.90 -2.77
N VAL A 77 -5.64 -7.38 -2.27
CA VAL A 77 -6.56 -8.14 -1.41
C VAL A 77 -7.22 -9.28 -2.18
N MET A 78 -7.67 -9.04 -3.42
CA MET A 78 -8.24 -10.09 -4.27
C MET A 78 -7.25 -11.22 -4.54
N ALA A 79 -6.00 -10.87 -4.90
CA ALA A 79 -4.96 -11.86 -5.14
C ALA A 79 -4.68 -12.71 -3.88
N GLN A 80 -4.65 -12.07 -2.71
CA GLN A 80 -4.48 -12.76 -1.42
C GLN A 80 -5.64 -13.71 -1.10
N LEU A 81 -6.89 -13.28 -1.30
CA LEU A 81 -8.08 -14.11 -1.08
C LEU A 81 -8.06 -15.37 -1.96
N LEU A 82 -7.84 -15.20 -3.27
CA LEU A 82 -7.78 -16.31 -4.23
C LEU A 82 -6.61 -17.25 -3.93
N CYS A 83 -5.47 -16.71 -3.50
CA CYS A 83 -4.33 -17.52 -3.10
C CYS A 83 -4.65 -18.39 -1.88
N LEU A 84 -5.23 -17.81 -0.82
CA LEU A 84 -5.61 -18.55 0.38
C LEU A 84 -6.70 -19.58 0.13
N GLU A 85 -7.66 -19.28 -0.75
CA GLU A 85 -8.64 -20.25 -1.24
C GLU A 85 -7.96 -21.44 -1.92
N SER A 86 -7.01 -21.19 -2.82
CA SER A 86 -6.32 -22.26 -3.55
C SER A 86 -5.46 -23.15 -2.64
N MET A 87 -4.91 -22.59 -1.56
CA MET A 87 -4.05 -23.30 -0.62
C MET A 87 -4.85 -24.24 0.30
N ASP A 88 -5.98 -23.75 0.81
CA ASP A 88 -6.87 -24.53 1.66
C ASP A 88 -8.28 -23.92 1.60
N PRO A 89 -9.20 -24.48 0.81
CA PRO A 89 -10.53 -23.92 0.61
C PRO A 89 -11.51 -24.21 1.76
N ASP A 90 -11.11 -25.03 2.75
CA ASP A 90 -11.98 -25.43 3.86
C ASP A 90 -11.67 -24.66 5.15
N ARG A 91 -10.57 -23.91 5.20
CA ARG A 91 -10.17 -23.07 6.35
C ARG A 91 -10.57 -21.62 6.15
N ASP A 92 -11.13 -21.03 7.20
CA ASP A 92 -11.47 -19.60 7.26
C ASP A 92 -10.30 -18.68 6.89
N ILE A 93 -10.65 -17.50 6.36
CA ILE A 93 -9.73 -16.39 6.11
C ILE A 93 -10.12 -15.21 7.01
N SER A 94 -9.15 -14.63 7.70
CA SER A 94 -9.37 -13.43 8.51
C SER A 94 -8.94 -12.17 7.75
N VAL A 95 -9.83 -11.19 7.64
CA VAL A 95 -9.56 -9.88 7.06
C VAL A 95 -9.62 -8.84 8.17
N TYR A 96 -8.45 -8.27 8.48
CA TYR A 96 -8.32 -7.19 9.46
C TYR A 96 -8.43 -5.86 8.74
N ILE A 97 -9.36 -5.02 9.19
CA ILE A 97 -9.76 -3.79 8.50
C ILE A 97 -9.42 -2.61 9.40
N ASN A 98 -8.54 -1.75 8.90
CA ASN A 98 -8.26 -0.42 9.43
C ASN A 98 -8.16 0.56 8.25
N SER A 99 -9.31 1.04 7.76
CA SER A 99 -9.36 1.81 6.52
C SER A 99 -10.40 2.93 6.60
N PRO A 100 -10.07 4.14 6.08
CA PRO A 100 -11.04 5.23 5.93
C PRO A 100 -12.04 4.98 4.79
N GLY A 101 -11.95 3.84 4.09
CA GLY A 101 -12.73 3.55 2.89
C GLY A 101 -12.00 3.97 1.62
N GLY A 102 -12.76 4.22 0.54
CA GLY A 102 -12.17 4.62 -0.74
C GLY A 102 -13.13 4.44 -1.91
N SER A 103 -12.60 4.04 -3.06
CA SER A 103 -13.35 3.92 -4.32
C SER A 103 -14.45 2.86 -4.25
N PHE A 104 -15.61 3.17 -4.84
CA PHE A 104 -16.73 2.25 -4.94
C PHE A 104 -16.43 1.05 -5.86
N THR A 105 -15.66 1.25 -6.94
CA THR A 105 -15.29 0.15 -7.86
C THR A 105 -14.35 -0.84 -7.19
N ALA A 106 -13.36 -0.32 -6.47
CA ALA A 106 -12.42 -1.10 -5.68
C ALA A 106 -13.14 -1.87 -4.55
N LEU A 107 -14.12 -1.22 -3.89
CA LEU A 107 -15.02 -1.87 -2.95
C LEU A 107 -15.73 -3.07 -3.58
N THR A 108 -16.41 -2.88 -4.71
CA THR A 108 -17.19 -3.95 -5.35
C THR A 108 -16.31 -5.13 -5.75
N ALA A 109 -15.08 -4.87 -6.22
CA ALA A 109 -14.14 -5.92 -6.59
C ALA A 109 -13.74 -6.81 -5.39
N ILE A 110 -13.40 -6.19 -4.26
CA ILE A 110 -13.09 -6.92 -3.02
C ILE A 110 -14.34 -7.65 -2.52
N TYR A 111 -15.48 -6.97 -2.49
CA TYR A 111 -16.75 -7.53 -2.01
C TYR A 111 -17.14 -8.79 -2.79
N ASP A 112 -17.13 -8.72 -4.13
CA ASP A 112 -17.51 -9.85 -4.98
C ASP A 112 -16.53 -11.02 -4.78
N THR A 113 -15.24 -10.73 -4.61
CA THR A 113 -14.24 -11.77 -4.32
C THR A 113 -14.50 -12.43 -2.97
N MET A 114 -14.82 -11.66 -1.93
CA MET A 114 -15.18 -12.21 -0.60
C MET A 114 -16.41 -13.14 -0.67
N GLN A 115 -17.39 -12.84 -1.54
CA GLN A 115 -18.58 -13.69 -1.72
C GLN A 115 -18.33 -14.88 -2.65
N TYR A 116 -17.32 -14.78 -3.53
CA TYR A 116 -16.99 -15.82 -4.51
C TYR A 116 -16.20 -16.97 -3.90
N VAL A 117 -15.22 -16.65 -3.07
CA VAL A 117 -14.31 -17.67 -2.52
C VAL A 117 -15.05 -18.63 -1.60
N LYS A 118 -14.67 -19.91 -1.63
CA LYS A 118 -15.30 -20.96 -0.81
C LYS A 118 -15.08 -20.79 0.72
N PRO A 119 -13.90 -20.39 1.22
CA PRO A 119 -13.68 -20.15 2.64
C PRO A 119 -14.62 -19.12 3.24
N ASP A 120 -15.03 -19.36 4.49
CA ASP A 120 -15.68 -18.32 5.26
C ASP A 120 -14.72 -17.15 5.54
N ILE A 121 -15.25 -15.93 5.42
CA ILE A 121 -14.48 -14.71 5.65
C ILE A 121 -14.84 -14.13 7.01
N GLN A 122 -13.89 -14.18 7.94
CA GLN A 122 -13.96 -13.47 9.22
C GLN A 122 -13.48 -12.03 9.02
N THR A 123 -14.28 -11.04 9.42
CA THR A 123 -13.90 -9.63 9.33
C THR A 123 -13.72 -9.04 10.73
N VAL A 124 -12.61 -8.33 10.92
CA VAL A 124 -12.25 -7.71 12.21
C VAL A 124 -11.93 -6.24 12.00
N CYS A 125 -12.76 -5.35 12.55
CA CYS A 125 -12.45 -3.93 12.59
C CYS A 125 -11.40 -3.65 13.67
N MET A 126 -10.30 -3.01 13.28
CA MET A 126 -9.22 -2.59 14.15
C MET A 126 -9.01 -1.09 14.01
N GLY A 127 -9.56 -0.30 14.94
CA GLY A 127 -9.57 1.16 14.85
C GLY A 127 -10.76 1.66 14.03
N GLN A 128 -10.63 1.74 12.70
CA GLN A 128 -11.72 2.27 11.87
C GLN A 128 -12.06 1.43 10.64
N ALA A 129 -13.35 1.37 10.33
CA ALA A 129 -13.89 0.91 9.07
C ALA A 129 -14.94 1.92 8.60
N ALA A 130 -14.53 2.90 7.80
CA ALA A 130 -15.40 3.97 7.32
C ALA A 130 -15.79 3.79 5.84
N SER A 131 -16.97 4.28 5.46
CA SER A 131 -17.45 4.26 4.06
C SER A 131 -17.39 2.85 3.44
N ALA A 132 -16.69 2.67 2.32
CA ALA A 132 -16.45 1.37 1.69
C ALA A 132 -15.92 0.30 2.67
N ALA A 133 -15.04 0.65 3.59
CA ALA A 133 -14.50 -0.31 4.56
C ALA A 133 -15.58 -0.82 5.53
N ALA A 134 -16.60 -0.01 5.85
CA ALA A 134 -17.74 -0.45 6.66
C ALA A 134 -18.58 -1.51 5.93
N VAL A 135 -18.72 -1.37 4.61
CA VAL A 135 -19.41 -2.36 3.77
C VAL A 135 -18.63 -3.66 3.75
N LEU A 136 -17.31 -3.62 3.55
CA LEU A 136 -16.46 -4.81 3.60
C LEU A 136 -16.49 -5.49 4.97
N LEU A 137 -16.45 -4.71 6.06
CA LEU A 137 -16.62 -5.24 7.41
C LEU A 137 -17.95 -6.00 7.55
N ALA A 138 -19.04 -5.42 7.05
CA ALA A 138 -20.37 -6.03 7.10
C ALA A 138 -20.52 -7.25 6.18
N ALA A 139 -19.69 -7.36 5.13
CA ALA A 139 -19.70 -8.41 4.11
C ALA A 139 -19.07 -9.74 4.56
N GLY A 140 -18.40 -9.77 5.72
CA GLY A 140 -17.91 -11.01 6.30
C GLY A 140 -19.04 -12.01 6.59
N THR A 141 -18.70 -13.30 6.68
CA THR A 141 -19.66 -14.38 6.92
C THR A 141 -20.51 -14.09 8.17
N PRO A 142 -21.84 -14.31 8.14
CA PRO A 142 -22.70 -14.15 9.31
C PRO A 142 -22.16 -14.87 10.55
N GLY A 143 -22.10 -14.16 11.68
CA GLY A 143 -21.53 -14.69 12.93
C GLY A 143 -20.01 -14.56 13.08
N LYS A 144 -19.29 -14.17 12.01
CA LYS A 144 -17.82 -14.00 12.00
C LYS A 144 -17.38 -12.55 11.76
N ARG A 145 -18.25 -11.58 12.09
CA ARG A 145 -17.98 -10.14 11.95
C ARG A 145 -17.79 -9.54 13.34
N MET A 146 -16.65 -8.93 13.58
CA MET A 146 -16.28 -8.40 14.89
C MET A 146 -15.56 -7.07 14.78
N ALA A 147 -15.56 -6.32 15.88
CA ALA A 147 -14.82 -5.08 16.02
C ALA A 147 -14.16 -5.05 17.39
N LEU A 148 -12.98 -4.46 17.44
CA LEU A 148 -12.39 -4.08 18.72
C LEU A 148 -13.24 -2.97 19.38
N PRO A 149 -13.23 -2.88 20.72
CA PRO A 149 -14.18 -2.03 21.45
C PRO A 149 -13.93 -0.52 21.37
N ASN A 150 -12.80 -0.07 20.81
CA ASN A 150 -12.36 1.33 20.83
C ASN A 150 -11.91 1.82 19.46
#